data_AF-A0A328S3N5-F1
#
_entry.id   AF-A0A328S3N5-F1
#
_cell.length_a   1.000
_cell.length_b   1.000
_cell.length_c   1.000
_cell.angle_alpha   90.00
_cell.angle_beta   90.00
_cell.angle_gamma   90.00
#
_symmetry.space_group_name_H-M   'P 1'
#
loop_
_entity.id
_entity.type
_entity.pdbx_description
1 polymer ?
#
loop_
_entity_poly.entity_id
_entity_poly.type
_entity_poly.pdbx_seq_one_letter_code
_entity_poly.pdbx_strand_id
1 'polypeptide(L)'
;MKNTLEDLEITDNIKFMIKYCDVYLDYCHDENLSIDGNIAGEIVDSLNEMEDYLEKATEELTIEDFNVLYDNINNIHESLLTINDIKLFNTIHIVYSKVIKETMEIIVKQLE
;
A
#
# COMPACT_ATOMS: atom_id res chain seq x y z
N MET A 1 22.56 -5.98 -6.99
CA MET A 1 22.50 -4.74 -7.80
C MET A 1 22.53 -3.52 -6.87
N LYS A 2 22.96 -2.34 -7.34
CA LYS A 2 22.87 -1.07 -6.58
C LYS A 2 21.39 -0.70 -6.44
N ASN A 3 20.90 -0.42 -5.24
CA ASN A 3 19.59 0.23 -5.02
C ASN A 3 19.44 1.37 -6.02
N THR A 4 18.58 1.18 -7.01
CA THR A 4 18.28 2.19 -7.99
C THR A 4 17.46 3.29 -7.31
N LEU A 5 17.42 4.48 -7.91
CA LEU A 5 16.57 5.56 -7.40
C LEU A 5 15.10 5.13 -7.34
N GLU A 6 14.69 4.25 -8.25
CA GLU A 6 13.35 3.69 -8.36
C GLU A 6 13.05 2.73 -7.19
N ASP A 7 14.00 1.87 -6.80
CA ASP A 7 13.83 0.98 -5.62
C ASP A 7 13.64 1.77 -4.32
N LEU A 8 14.36 2.89 -4.19
CA LEU A 8 14.23 3.80 -3.04
C LEU A 8 12.84 4.45 -3.02
N GLU A 9 12.36 4.90 -4.18
CA GLU A 9 11.04 5.52 -4.33
C GLU A 9 9.91 4.53 -4.02
N ILE A 10 10.00 3.29 -4.52
CA ILE A 10 9.07 2.20 -4.19
C ILE A 10 9.04 1.98 -2.67
N THR A 11 10.21 1.84 -2.05
CA THR A 11 10.35 1.61 -0.61
C THR A 11 9.73 2.73 0.23
N ASP A 12 9.97 3.98 -0.13
CA ASP A 12 9.43 5.13 0.58
C ASP A 12 7.91 5.24 0.40
N ASN A 13 7.40 4.93 -0.80
CA ASN A 13 5.96 4.90 -1.07
C ASN A 13 5.26 3.77 -0.30
N ILE A 14 5.85 2.58 -0.19
CA ILE A 14 5.33 1.48 0.62
C ILE A 14 5.21 1.89 2.09
N LYS A 15 6.26 2.51 2.66
CA LYS A 15 6.22 3.00 4.05
C LYS A 15 5.12 4.03 4.27
N PHE A 16 4.93 4.93 3.30
CA PHE A 16 3.81 5.87 3.33
C PHE A 16 2.48 5.13 3.30
N MET A 17 2.35 4.12 2.45
CA MET A 17 1.11 3.34 2.31
C MET A 17 0.72 2.65 3.62
N ILE A 18 1.67 1.93 4.21
CA ILE A 18 1.50 1.26 5.51
C ILE A 18 1.05 2.26 6.56
N LYS A 19 1.80 3.37 6.70
CA LYS A 19 1.49 4.34 7.73
C LYS A 19 0.12 4.98 7.56
N TYR A 20 -0.31 5.19 6.32
CA TYR A 20 -1.62 5.72 6.02
C TYR A 20 -2.73 4.75 6.41
N CYS A 21 -2.62 3.47 6.03
CA CYS A 21 -3.61 2.45 6.35
C CYS A 21 -3.72 2.23 7.87
N ASP A 22 -2.61 2.22 8.60
CA ASP A 22 -2.61 2.17 10.08
C ASP A 22 -3.45 3.30 10.66
N VAL A 23 -3.16 4.54 10.26
CA VAL A 23 -3.86 5.73 10.75
C VAL A 23 -5.34 5.70 10.36
N TYR A 24 -5.67 5.16 9.19
CA TYR A 24 -7.04 5.00 8.73
C TYR A 24 -7.82 4.00 9.60
N LEU A 25 -7.25 2.81 9.82
CA LEU A 25 -7.89 1.77 10.63
C LEU A 25 -8.05 2.22 12.09
N ASP A 26 -7.03 2.85 12.67
CA ASP A 26 -7.09 3.43 14.01
C ASP A 26 -8.19 4.49 14.12
N TYR A 27 -8.25 5.42 13.17
CA TYR A 27 -9.30 6.45 13.15
C TYR A 27 -10.70 5.85 13.07
N CYS A 28 -10.88 4.84 12.22
CA CYS A 28 -12.18 4.18 12.11
C CYS A 28 -12.57 3.45 13.38
N HIS A 29 -11.62 2.82 14.08
CA HIS A 29 -11.84 2.26 15.40
C HIS A 29 -12.22 3.32 16.44
N ASP A 30 -11.45 4.41 16.53
CA ASP A 30 -11.63 5.46 17.54
C ASP A 30 -12.94 6.24 17.36
N GLU A 31 -13.34 6.50 16.12
CA GLU A 31 -14.60 7.17 15.78
C GLU A 31 -15.80 6.21 15.69
N ASN A 32 -15.59 4.92 16.01
CA ASN A 32 -16.60 3.86 15.97
C ASN A 32 -17.31 3.78 14.60
N LEU A 33 -16.52 3.91 13.53
CA LEU A 33 -16.97 3.81 12.15
C LEU A 33 -17.02 2.33 11.75
N SER A 34 -18.13 1.93 11.14
CA SER A 34 -18.33 0.55 10.72
C SER A 34 -17.51 0.26 9.46
N ILE A 35 -16.35 -0.37 9.61
CA ILE A 35 -15.65 -1.03 8.51
C ILE A 35 -16.11 -2.50 8.44
N ASP A 36 -16.30 -3.03 7.23
CA ASP A 36 -16.48 -4.47 7.04
C ASP A 36 -15.22 -5.22 7.51
N GLY A 37 -15.38 -6.13 8.46
CA GLY A 37 -14.26 -6.88 9.04
C GLY A 37 -13.47 -7.71 8.03
N ASN A 38 -14.07 -8.13 6.92
CA ASN A 38 -13.35 -8.81 5.84
C ASN A 38 -12.41 -7.84 5.11
N ILE A 39 -12.90 -6.64 4.79
CA ILE A 39 -12.10 -5.62 4.10
C ILE A 39 -10.95 -5.15 5.02
N ALA A 40 -11.23 -4.98 6.32
CA ALA A 40 -10.19 -4.67 7.29
C ALA A 40 -9.13 -5.77 7.38
N GLY A 41 -9.55 -7.04 7.33
CA GLY A 41 -8.65 -8.19 7.29
C GLY A 41 -7.77 -8.22 6.04
N GLU A 42 -8.36 -8.02 4.87
CA GLU A 42 -7.63 -7.97 3.58
C GLU A 42 -6.57 -6.85 3.57
N ILE A 43 -6.91 -5.66 4.09
CA ILE A 43 -5.94 -4.56 4.24
C ILE A 43 -4.80 -5.01 5.15
N VAL A 44 -5.10 -5.55 6.33
CA VAL A 44 -4.06 -5.98 7.29
C VAL A 44 -3.16 -7.07 6.70
N ASP A 45 -3.72 -8.04 6.00
CA ASP A 45 -2.95 -9.11 5.36
C ASP A 45 -2.00 -8.54 4.31
N SER A 46 -2.47 -7.65 3.43
CA SER A 46 -1.60 -6.99 2.44
C SER A 46 -0.55 -6.07 3.05
N LEU A 47 -0.84 -5.43 4.18
CA LEU A 47 0.15 -4.62 4.90
C LEU A 47 1.27 -5.48 5.48
N ASN A 48 0.95 -6.63 6.07
CA ASN A 48 1.95 -7.57 6.57
C ASN A 48 2.89 -8.05 5.44
N GLU A 49 2.33 -8.38 4.28
CA GLU A 49 3.14 -8.78 3.12
C GLU A 49 4.03 -7.63 2.59
N MET A 50 3.56 -6.38 2.66
CA MET A 50 4.36 -5.20 2.31
C MET A 50 5.48 -4.92 3.32
N GLU A 51 5.26 -5.19 4.62
CA GLU A 51 6.32 -5.12 5.63
C GLU A 51 7.40 -6.19 5.38
N ASP A 52 6.99 -7.42 5.09
CA ASP A 52 7.91 -8.50 4.70
C ASP A 52 8.73 -8.12 3.46
N TYR A 53 8.11 -7.43 2.49
CA TYR A 53 8.83 -6.89 1.33
C TYR A 53 9.87 -5.84 1.74
N LEU A 54 9.54 -4.92 2.65
CA LEU A 54 10.48 -3.89 3.12
C LEU A 54 11.71 -4.49 3.82
N GLU A 55 11.54 -5.59 4.54
CA GLU A 55 12.66 -6.31 5.16
C GLU A 55 13.59 -6.91 4.08
N LYS A 56 13.00 -7.54 3.06
CA LYS A 56 13.71 -8.12 1.90
C LYS A 56 14.28 -7.07 0.95
N ALA A 57 13.75 -5.86 0.92
CA ALA A 57 14.22 -4.78 0.04
C ALA A 57 15.66 -4.31 0.36
N THR A 58 16.24 -4.78 1.47
CA THR A 58 17.68 -4.66 1.74
C THR A 58 18.54 -5.63 0.92
N GLU A 59 17.91 -6.62 0.29
CA GLU A 59 18.47 -7.61 -0.63
C GLU A 59 18.09 -7.29 -2.08
N GLU A 60 18.54 -8.13 -3.03
CA GLU A 60 18.23 -7.97 -4.45
C GLU A 60 16.84 -8.52 -4.75
N LEU A 61 15.90 -7.62 -5.05
CA LEU A 61 14.51 -7.94 -5.34
C LEU A 61 14.37 -8.71 -6.66
N THR A 62 13.52 -9.73 -6.66
CA THR A 62 13.19 -10.54 -7.83
C THR A 62 11.90 -10.05 -8.50
N ILE A 63 11.68 -10.50 -9.74
CA ILE A 63 10.42 -10.26 -10.46
C ILE A 63 9.20 -10.78 -9.67
N GLU A 64 9.37 -11.90 -8.95
CA GLU A 64 8.30 -12.45 -8.12
C GLU A 64 7.97 -11.52 -6.94
N ASP A 65 8.99 -10.91 -6.32
CA ASP A 65 8.77 -9.93 -5.24
C ASP A 65 7.99 -8.71 -5.77
N PHE A 66 8.27 -8.26 -6.99
CA PHE A 66 7.54 -7.18 -7.63
C PHE A 66 6.09 -7.56 -7.99
N ASN A 67 5.82 -8.80 -8.41
CA ASN A 67 4.46 -9.27 -8.65
C ASN A 67 3.63 -9.30 -7.36
N VAL A 68 4.20 -9.87 -6.28
CA VAL A 68 3.54 -9.92 -4.97
C VAL A 68 3.25 -8.51 -4.46
N LEU A 69 4.22 -7.59 -4.61
CA LEU A 69 4.02 -6.20 -4.21
C LEU A 69 2.91 -5.52 -5.02
N TYR A 70 2.86 -5.75 -6.34
CA TYR A 70 1.82 -5.21 -7.21
C TYR A 70 0.43 -5.66 -6.76
N ASP A 71 0.26 -6.96 -6.50
CA ASP A 71 -1.02 -7.53 -6.07
C ASP A 71 -1.48 -6.96 -4.73
N ASN A 72 -0.56 -6.81 -3.77
CA ASN A 72 -0.86 -6.21 -2.47
C ASN A 72 -1.26 -4.73 -2.56
N ILE A 73 -0.53 -3.93 -3.33
CA ILE A 73 -0.87 -2.52 -3.55
C ILE A 73 -2.26 -2.41 -4.21
N ASN A 74 -2.55 -3.28 -5.18
CA ASN A 74 -3.84 -3.29 -5.86
C ASN A 74 -4.98 -3.72 -4.92
N ASN A 75 -4.78 -4.73 -4.08
CA ASN A 75 -5.77 -5.15 -3.09
C ASN A 75 -6.11 -4.01 -2.13
N ILE A 76 -5.09 -3.35 -1.56
CA ILE A 76 -5.29 -2.20 -0.67
C ILE A 76 -6.06 -1.08 -1.38
N HIS A 77 -5.73 -0.80 -2.65
CA HIS A 77 -6.42 0.22 -3.42
C HIS A 77 -7.92 -0.07 -3.57
N GLU A 78 -8.27 -1.29 -3.97
CA GLU A 78 -9.66 -1.72 -4.15
C GLU A 78 -10.42 -1.75 -2.81
N SER A 79 -9.79 -2.25 -1.74
CA SER A 79 -10.35 -2.22 -0.40
C SER A 79 -10.67 -0.79 0.02
N LEU A 80 -9.75 0.16 -0.11
CA LEU A 80 -9.96 1.56 0.28
C LEU A 80 -11.01 2.29 -0.56
N LEU A 81 -11.11 1.99 -1.87
CA LEU A 81 -12.19 2.51 -2.71
C LEU A 81 -13.58 2.09 -2.21
N THR A 82 -13.67 0.92 -1.56
CA THR A 82 -14.91 0.39 -1.00
C THR A 82 -15.29 1.07 0.32
N ILE A 83 -14.33 1.57 1.10
CA ILE A 83 -14.56 2.22 2.41
C ILE A 83 -14.68 3.76 2.29
N ASN A 84 -15.01 4.29 1.11
CA ASN A 84 -15.00 5.72 0.76
C ASN A 84 -16.14 6.56 1.40
N ASP A 85 -16.45 6.33 2.68
CA ASP A 85 -17.57 6.96 3.41
C ASP A 85 -17.15 8.16 4.28
N ILE A 86 -15.85 8.53 4.35
CA ILE A 86 -15.35 9.53 5.32
C ILE A 86 -14.76 10.77 4.63
N LYS A 87 -15.46 11.91 4.73
CA LYS A 87 -15.07 13.21 4.12
C LYS A 87 -13.65 13.71 4.42
N LEU A 88 -13.15 13.56 5.64
CA LEU A 88 -11.78 14.01 6.01
C LEU A 88 -10.72 13.23 5.25
N PHE A 89 -11.00 11.95 5.05
CA PHE A 89 -10.15 11.04 4.33
C PHE A 89 -10.23 11.21 2.82
N ASN A 90 -11.26 11.84 2.24
CA ASN A 90 -11.34 12.05 0.79
C ASN A 90 -10.13 12.82 0.23
N THR A 91 -9.63 13.85 0.93
CA THR A 91 -8.46 14.61 0.46
C THR A 91 -7.18 13.80 0.57
N ILE A 92 -7.01 13.02 1.65
CA ILE A 92 -5.82 12.20 1.84
C ILE A 92 -5.88 10.95 0.95
N HIS A 93 -7.06 10.36 0.71
CA HIS A 93 -7.31 9.30 -0.28
C HIS A 93 -6.91 9.74 -1.67
N ILE A 94 -7.19 10.98 -2.08
CA ILE A 94 -6.75 11.47 -3.40
C ILE A 94 -5.21 11.44 -3.51
N VAL A 95 -4.50 11.89 -2.47
CA VAL A 95 -3.04 11.84 -2.45
C VAL A 95 -2.56 10.39 -2.43
N TYR A 96 -3.19 9.55 -1.62
CA TYR A 96 -2.88 8.14 -1.48
C TYR A 96 -3.08 7.36 -2.78
N SER A 97 -4.22 7.50 -3.45
CA SER A 97 -4.50 6.90 -4.76
C SER A 97 -3.50 7.36 -5.81
N LYS A 98 -3.03 8.62 -5.73
CA LYS A 98 -1.96 9.10 -6.62
C LYS A 98 -0.65 8.37 -6.34
N VAL A 99 -0.24 8.24 -5.07
CA VAL A 99 0.98 7.51 -4.67
C VAL A 99 0.91 6.04 -5.10
N ILE A 100 -0.24 5.39 -4.92
CA ILE A 100 -0.49 4.03 -5.41
C ILE A 100 -0.26 3.95 -6.92
N LYS A 101 -0.89 4.84 -7.68
CA LYS A 101 -0.79 4.81 -9.14
C LYS A 101 0.65 5.01 -9.62
N GLU A 102 1.34 6.01 -9.07
CA GLU A 102 2.74 6.28 -9.40
C GLU A 102 3.64 5.09 -9.04
N THR A 103 3.41 4.47 -7.88
CA THR A 103 4.18 3.28 -7.45
C THR A 103 3.95 2.09 -8.37
N MET A 104 2.71 1.79 -8.73
CA MET A 104 2.39 0.72 -9.69
C MET A 104 3.03 0.98 -11.06
N GLU A 105 3.05 2.22 -11.54
CA GLU A 105 3.73 2.57 -12.81
C GLU A 105 5.24 2.33 -12.75
N ILE A 106 5.88 2.51 -11.59
CA ILE A 106 7.31 2.20 -11.40
C ILE A 106 7.51 0.68 -11.36
N ILE A 107 6.67 -0.05 -10.61
CA ILE A 107 6.75 -1.52 -10.52
C ILE A 107 6.59 -2.17 -11.89
N VAL A 108 5.61 -1.74 -12.69
CA VAL A 108 5.39 -2.29 -14.05
C VAL A 108 6.64 -2.17 -14.92
N LYS A 109 7.40 -1.06 -14.80
CA LYS A 109 8.67 -0.91 -15.55
C LYS A 109 9.76 -1.88 -15.08
N GLN A 110 9.73 -2.33 -13.83
CA GLN A 110 10.66 -3.36 -13.33
C GLN A 110 10.28 -4.76 -13.83
N LEU A 111 9.04 -4.96 -14.29
CA LEU A 111 8.53 -6.23 -14.80
C LEU A 111 8.74 -6.41 -16.32
N GLU A 112 9.15 -5.36 -17.04
CA GLU A 112 9.43 -5.35 -18.50
C GLU A 112 10.87 -5.78 -18.84
#